data_AF-A0A949QAP3-F1
#
_entry.id   AF-A0A949QAP3-F1
#
_cell.length_a   1.000
_cell.length_b   1.000
_cell.length_c   1.000
_cell.angle_alpha   90.00
_cell.angle_beta   90.00
_cell.angle_gamma   90.00
#
_symmetry.space_group_name_H-M   'P 1'
#
loop_
_entity.id
_entity.type
_entity.pdbx_description
1 polymer ?
#
loop_
_entity_poly.entity_id
_entity_poly.type
_entity_poly.pdbx_seq_one_letter_code
_entity_poly.pdbx_strand_id
1 'polypeptide(L)'
;MHAENRMNGAVLPVGLLALLVCNIAAGAEYHVSPSGDDANDGSLSSKLRTISAAANLALPGDTVTVHEGIYRERVNPPRGGTGDDARITYQAASGGGVVIKGSEVVTGWQHVTNDTWSVTLSNKDFFGTFNPFNNVIMGDWFKSNGRTLHTGAVYLNGHWLVEGVSKSTVLSAAGNDPLWFAEVEGGGYLLNVNWFQLY
;
A
#
# COMPACT_ATOMS: atom_id res chain seq x y z
N MET A 1 -28.32 -56.42 -74.57
CA MET A 1 -29.04 -55.24 -75.11
C MET A 1 -29.42 -54.38 -73.92
N HIS A 2 -28.90 -53.14 -73.86
CA HIS A 2 -29.17 -52.03 -72.91
C HIS A 2 -28.97 -52.31 -71.41
N ALA A 3 -27.94 -51.80 -70.73
CA ALA A 3 -27.64 -50.39 -70.37
C ALA A 3 -28.77 -49.71 -69.57
N GLU A 4 -28.59 -49.52 -68.26
CA GLU A 4 -28.46 -48.17 -67.68
C GLU A 4 -28.05 -48.17 -66.20
N ASN A 5 -27.21 -47.16 -65.94
CA ASN A 5 -26.56 -46.75 -64.71
C ASN A 5 -27.56 -46.02 -63.78
N ARG A 6 -27.43 -46.17 -62.46
CA ARG A 6 -27.74 -45.09 -61.49
C ARG A 6 -27.16 -45.40 -60.11
N MET A 7 -25.96 -44.86 -59.89
CA MET A 7 -25.42 -44.53 -58.57
C MET A 7 -26.36 -43.55 -57.86
N ASN A 8 -26.85 -43.90 -56.67
CA ASN A 8 -27.39 -42.93 -55.73
C ASN A 8 -26.60 -43.07 -54.43
N GLY A 9 -25.64 -42.16 -54.24
CA GLY A 9 -24.89 -42.02 -53.00
C GLY A 9 -25.81 -41.52 -51.88
N ALA A 10 -25.82 -42.24 -50.76
CA ALA A 10 -26.28 -41.70 -49.50
C ALA A 10 -25.04 -41.23 -48.73
N VAL A 11 -24.92 -39.91 -48.66
CA VAL A 11 -23.84 -39.18 -47.99
C VAL A 11 -23.99 -39.43 -46.48
N LEU A 12 -22.95 -39.97 -45.84
CA LEU A 12 -22.86 -40.08 -44.38
C LEU A 12 -22.95 -38.68 -43.77
N PRO A 13 -23.77 -38.43 -42.72
CA PRO A 13 -23.73 -37.15 -42.04
C PRO A 13 -22.41 -37.07 -41.27
N VAL A 14 -21.52 -36.20 -41.75
CA VAL A 14 -20.31 -35.80 -41.04
C VAL A 14 -20.77 -35.16 -39.73
N GLY A 15 -20.47 -35.83 -38.61
CA GLY A 15 -20.74 -35.32 -37.28
C GLY A 15 -19.97 -34.01 -37.06
N LEU A 16 -20.72 -32.93 -36.84
CA LEU A 16 -20.15 -31.69 -36.32
C LEU A 16 -20.23 -31.75 -34.79
N LEU A 17 -19.24 -32.41 -34.18
CA LEU A 17 -18.99 -32.27 -32.76
C LEU A 17 -18.39 -30.87 -32.55
N ALA A 18 -19.22 -29.89 -32.25
CA ALA A 18 -18.77 -28.57 -31.83
C ALA A 18 -18.04 -28.72 -30.49
N LEU A 19 -16.71 -28.75 -30.52
CA LEU A 19 -15.88 -28.57 -29.33
C LEU A 19 -16.17 -27.15 -28.82
N LEU A 20 -17.06 -27.03 -27.85
CA LEU A 20 -17.21 -25.81 -27.08
C LEU A 20 -15.94 -25.68 -26.23
N VAL A 21 -14.92 -25.01 -26.77
CA VAL A 21 -13.77 -24.59 -25.97
C VAL A 21 -14.32 -23.54 -25.01
N CYS A 22 -14.64 -23.97 -23.79
CA CYS A 22 -14.84 -23.06 -22.68
C CYS A 22 -13.50 -22.36 -22.49
N ASN A 23 -13.36 -21.15 -23.04
CA ASN A 23 -12.32 -20.24 -22.58
C ASN A 23 -12.64 -20.00 -21.10
N ILE A 24 -11.98 -20.75 -20.22
CA ILE A 24 -11.77 -20.29 -18.86
C ILE A 24 -10.89 -19.07 -19.05
N ALA A 25 -11.52 -17.89 -19.19
CA ALA A 25 -10.78 -16.66 -19.28
C ALA A 25 -10.03 -16.53 -17.96
N ALA A 26 -8.73 -16.79 -18.00
CA ALA A 26 -7.85 -16.43 -16.90
C ALA A 26 -8.05 -14.92 -16.64
N GLY A 27 -8.20 -14.53 -15.38
CA GLY A 27 -8.32 -13.12 -15.03
C GLY A 27 -7.13 -12.32 -15.53
N ALA A 28 -7.32 -11.02 -15.71
CA ALA A 28 -6.26 -10.12 -16.14
C ALA A 28 -5.14 -10.05 -15.10
N GLU A 29 -3.92 -9.74 -15.56
CA GLU A 29 -2.79 -9.46 -14.68
C GLU A 29 -2.36 -8.00 -14.81
N TYR A 30 -2.36 -7.28 -13.69
CA TYR A 30 -1.89 -5.91 -13.57
C TYR A 30 -0.54 -5.88 -12.88
N HIS A 31 0.41 -5.15 -13.44
CA HIS A 31 1.74 -4.98 -12.90
C HIS A 31 1.95 -3.57 -12.37
N VAL A 32 2.56 -3.50 -11.19
CA VAL A 32 2.82 -2.23 -10.49
C VAL A 32 4.31 -2.10 -10.23
N SER A 33 4.91 -0.93 -10.50
CA SER A 33 6.32 -0.63 -10.21
C SER A 33 6.45 0.83 -9.75
N PRO A 34 7.35 1.19 -8.81
CA PRO A 34 7.54 2.59 -8.42
C PRO A 34 7.94 3.51 -9.59
N SER A 35 8.52 2.95 -10.65
CA SER A 35 8.90 3.65 -11.88
C SER A 35 7.79 3.70 -12.95
N GLY A 36 6.61 3.16 -12.66
CA GLY A 36 5.47 3.15 -13.58
C GLY A 36 4.73 4.50 -13.64
N ASP A 37 3.60 4.50 -14.33
CA ASP A 37 2.67 5.63 -14.42
C ASP A 37 1.22 5.13 -14.23
N ASP A 38 0.43 5.81 -13.42
CA ASP A 38 -0.98 5.42 -13.17
C ASP A 38 -1.90 5.68 -14.38
N ALA A 39 -1.41 6.37 -15.41
CA ALA A 39 -2.06 6.50 -16.71
C ALA A 39 -1.84 5.28 -17.64
N ASN A 40 -0.95 4.35 -17.28
CA ASN A 40 -0.69 3.15 -18.06
C ASN A 40 -1.82 2.11 -17.94
N ASP A 41 -1.84 1.11 -18.83
CA ASP A 41 -2.83 0.04 -18.83
C ASP A 41 -2.58 -1.06 -17.77
N GLY A 42 -1.39 -1.04 -17.13
CA GLY A 42 -0.98 -2.03 -16.13
C GLY A 42 -0.47 -3.34 -16.71
N SER A 43 -0.21 -3.42 -18.01
CA SER A 43 0.49 -4.55 -18.61
C SER A 43 1.94 -4.66 -18.12
N LEU A 44 2.59 -5.81 -18.35
CA LEU A 44 3.98 -6.01 -17.97
C LEU A 44 4.93 -4.99 -18.63
N SER A 45 4.63 -4.59 -19.88
CA SER A 45 5.38 -3.57 -20.63
C SER A 45 5.04 -2.14 -20.23
N SER A 46 3.84 -1.89 -19.69
CA SER A 46 3.35 -0.57 -19.31
C SER A 46 2.72 -0.61 -17.92
N LYS A 47 3.58 -0.64 -16.90
CA LYS A 47 3.19 -0.88 -15.51
C LYS A 47 2.55 0.36 -14.88
N LEU A 48 1.60 0.14 -13.98
CA LEU A 48 1.06 1.18 -13.10
C LEU A 48 2.10 1.60 -12.06
N ARG A 49 1.94 2.81 -11.51
CA ARG A 49 2.85 3.32 -10.48
C ARG A 49 2.45 2.87 -9.07
N THR A 50 1.16 2.91 -8.78
CA THR A 50 0.59 2.66 -7.45
C THR A 50 -0.19 1.35 -7.38
N ILE A 51 -0.20 0.73 -6.20
CA ILE A 51 -0.99 -0.48 -5.94
C ILE A 51 -2.48 -0.12 -5.96
N SER A 52 -2.84 1.07 -5.47
CA SER A 52 -4.21 1.58 -5.48
C SER A 52 -4.78 1.76 -6.88
N ALA A 53 -3.98 2.20 -7.87
CA ALA A 53 -4.43 2.27 -9.27
C ALA A 53 -4.79 0.88 -9.81
N ALA A 54 -3.94 -0.12 -9.58
CA ALA A 54 -4.23 -1.51 -9.97
C ALA A 54 -5.47 -2.06 -9.24
N ALA A 55 -5.61 -1.76 -7.94
CA ALA A 55 -6.77 -2.17 -7.15
C ALA A 55 -8.11 -1.60 -7.68
N ASN A 56 -8.08 -0.38 -8.24
CA ASN A 56 -9.27 0.24 -8.84
C ASN A 56 -9.68 -0.42 -10.17
N LEU A 57 -8.72 -0.92 -10.93
CA LEU A 57 -8.94 -1.63 -12.20
C LEU A 57 -9.39 -3.06 -11.97
N ALA A 58 -8.75 -3.77 -11.04
CA ALA A 58 -8.93 -5.20 -10.82
C ALA A 58 -10.39 -5.61 -10.60
N LEU A 59 -10.78 -6.72 -11.23
CA LEU A 59 -12.07 -7.38 -11.15
C LEU A 59 -11.91 -8.81 -10.58
N PRO A 60 -13.00 -9.45 -10.13
CA PRO A 60 -12.96 -10.84 -9.65
C PRO A 60 -12.25 -11.78 -10.64
N GLY A 61 -11.26 -12.54 -10.15
CA GLY A 61 -10.41 -13.42 -10.95
C GLY A 61 -9.05 -12.83 -11.32
N ASP A 62 -8.88 -11.51 -11.24
CA ASP A 62 -7.64 -10.82 -11.64
C ASP A 62 -6.52 -10.94 -10.61
N THR A 63 -5.28 -10.73 -11.09
CA THR A 63 -4.07 -10.69 -10.27
C THR A 63 -3.39 -9.33 -10.39
N VAL A 64 -2.93 -8.79 -9.27
CA VAL A 64 -2.07 -7.62 -9.17
C VAL A 64 -0.69 -8.08 -8.72
N THR A 65 0.29 -8.02 -9.63
CA THR A 65 1.69 -8.36 -9.40
C THR A 65 2.50 -7.09 -9.13
N VAL A 66 2.93 -6.93 -7.89
CA VAL A 66 3.68 -5.77 -7.41
C VAL A 66 5.18 -6.04 -7.51
N HIS A 67 5.90 -5.22 -8.26
CA HIS A 67 7.34 -5.35 -8.45
C HIS A 67 8.10 -4.72 -7.28
N GLU A 68 9.40 -5.03 -7.17
CA GLU A 68 10.27 -4.56 -6.08
C GLU A 68 10.16 -3.04 -5.85
N GLY A 69 10.06 -2.64 -4.58
CA GLY A 69 9.97 -1.23 -4.23
C GLY A 69 9.34 -0.94 -2.88
N ILE A 70 9.44 0.33 -2.48
CA ILE A 70 8.75 0.88 -1.31
C ILE A 70 7.55 1.70 -1.80
N TYR A 71 6.36 1.30 -1.39
CA TYR A 71 5.09 1.93 -1.73
C TYR A 71 4.55 2.65 -0.50
N ARG A 72 4.54 3.99 -0.54
CA ARG A 72 4.02 4.84 0.54
C ARG A 72 2.59 5.27 0.21
N GLU A 73 1.65 4.37 0.48
CA GLU A 73 0.25 4.57 0.14
C GLU A 73 -0.67 3.79 1.09
N ARG A 74 -1.95 4.18 1.10
CA ARG A 74 -3.03 3.41 1.73
C ARG A 74 -3.79 2.67 0.63
N VAL A 75 -3.57 1.37 0.54
CA VAL A 75 -4.31 0.50 -0.40
C VAL A 75 -5.68 0.17 0.20
N ASN A 76 -6.75 0.50 -0.54
CA ASN A 76 -8.13 0.20 -0.15
C ASN A 76 -8.89 -0.35 -1.37
N PRO A 77 -8.83 -1.67 -1.63
CA PRO A 77 -9.51 -2.26 -2.79
C PRO A 77 -11.01 -1.95 -2.77
N PRO A 78 -11.58 -1.39 -3.85
CA PRO A 78 -12.99 -0.98 -3.88
C PRO A 78 -13.96 -2.16 -4.04
N ARG A 79 -13.45 -3.37 -4.29
CA ARG A 79 -14.22 -4.60 -4.49
C ARG A 79 -13.40 -5.83 -4.12
N GLY A 80 -14.10 -6.94 -3.88
CA GLY A 80 -13.51 -8.25 -3.64
C GLY A 80 -13.82 -9.24 -4.76
N GLY A 81 -13.35 -10.47 -4.60
CA GLY A 81 -13.72 -11.58 -5.48
C GLY A 81 -15.17 -12.06 -5.30
N THR A 82 -15.66 -12.88 -6.22
CA THR A 82 -17.01 -13.46 -6.20
C THR A 82 -17.07 -14.89 -5.68
N GLY A 83 -15.91 -15.53 -5.46
CA GLY A 83 -15.78 -16.91 -5.01
C GLY A 83 -14.32 -17.30 -4.85
N ASP A 84 -14.08 -18.53 -4.39
CA ASP A 84 -12.71 -19.07 -4.22
C ASP A 84 -11.95 -19.19 -5.55
N ASP A 85 -12.67 -19.46 -6.64
CA ASP A 85 -12.20 -19.55 -8.02
C ASP A 85 -12.08 -18.18 -8.72
N ALA A 86 -12.58 -17.12 -8.08
CA ALA A 86 -12.62 -15.77 -8.65
C ALA A 86 -12.19 -14.72 -7.60
N ARG A 87 -11.08 -14.97 -6.91
CA ARG A 87 -10.44 -14.02 -5.99
C ARG A 87 -9.75 -12.90 -6.77
N ILE A 88 -9.58 -11.75 -6.13
CA ILE A 88 -8.62 -10.74 -6.59
C ILE A 88 -7.32 -10.99 -5.82
N THR A 89 -6.28 -11.39 -6.52
CA THR A 89 -5.01 -11.78 -5.89
C THR A 89 -4.03 -10.62 -5.94
N TYR A 90 -3.45 -10.25 -4.80
CA TYR A 90 -2.33 -9.30 -4.74
C TYR A 90 -1.08 -10.08 -4.35
N GLN A 91 -0.03 -10.01 -5.15
CA GLN A 91 1.20 -10.77 -4.92
C GLN A 91 2.44 -9.93 -5.23
N ALA A 92 3.54 -10.24 -4.56
CA ALA A 92 4.85 -9.71 -4.94
C ALA A 92 5.37 -10.47 -6.17
N ALA A 93 6.02 -9.76 -7.10
CA ALA A 93 6.79 -10.37 -8.17
C ALA A 93 7.92 -11.25 -7.59
N SER A 94 8.23 -12.35 -8.26
CA SER A 94 9.25 -13.30 -7.80
C SER A 94 10.62 -12.62 -7.60
N GLY A 95 11.24 -12.82 -6.43
CA GLY A 95 12.60 -12.39 -6.15
C GLY A 95 12.80 -10.93 -5.73
N GLY A 96 11.72 -10.13 -5.62
CA GLY A 96 11.79 -8.72 -5.24
C GLY A 96 11.30 -8.43 -3.81
N GLY A 97 11.92 -7.46 -3.13
CA GLY A 97 11.46 -6.91 -1.86
C GLY A 97 10.35 -5.88 -2.05
N VAL A 98 9.08 -6.24 -1.80
CA VAL A 98 7.94 -5.31 -1.84
C VAL A 98 7.61 -4.88 -0.41
N VAL A 99 7.62 -3.57 -0.16
CA VAL A 99 7.28 -3.01 1.16
C VAL A 99 6.22 -1.92 1.01
N ILE A 100 5.08 -2.10 1.67
CA ILE A 100 4.06 -1.06 1.80
C ILE A 100 4.29 -0.34 3.14
N LYS A 101 4.37 0.99 3.12
CA LYS A 101 4.56 1.82 4.32
C LYS A 101 3.45 2.85 4.45
N GLY A 102 2.89 2.98 5.66
CA GLY A 102 2.03 4.11 6.04
C GLY A 102 2.81 5.30 6.62
N SER A 103 4.14 5.30 6.49
CA SER A 103 5.03 6.35 7.00
C SER A 103 5.68 7.12 5.85
N GLU A 104 6.14 8.32 6.14
CA GLU A 104 6.87 9.18 5.21
C GLU A 104 8.31 9.44 5.67
N VAL A 105 9.20 9.75 4.74
CA VAL A 105 10.53 10.29 5.07
C VAL A 105 10.37 11.78 5.29
N VAL A 106 10.62 12.24 6.51
CA VAL A 106 10.56 13.66 6.85
C VAL A 106 11.96 14.26 6.80
N THR A 107 12.11 15.33 6.01
CA THR A 107 13.34 16.12 5.89
C THR A 107 13.14 17.52 6.49
N GLY A 108 14.22 18.31 6.59
CA GLY A 108 14.12 19.71 7.05
C GLY A 108 14.15 19.89 8.57
N TRP A 109 14.59 18.87 9.30
CA TRP A 109 14.82 18.93 10.74
C TRP A 109 15.80 20.05 11.11
N GLN A 110 15.45 20.80 12.16
CA GLN A 110 16.25 21.87 12.73
C GLN A 110 16.71 21.46 14.13
N HIS A 111 18.00 21.61 14.41
CA HIS A 111 18.52 21.40 15.75
C HIS A 111 17.92 22.42 16.72
N VAL A 112 17.54 21.98 17.92
CA VAL A 112 16.91 22.81 18.95
C VAL A 112 17.86 23.01 20.12
N THR A 113 18.21 21.92 20.80
CA THR A 113 19.10 21.91 21.98
C THR A 113 19.52 20.48 22.28
N ASN A 114 20.63 20.28 22.99
CA ASN A 114 21.15 18.94 23.32
C ASN A 114 21.21 18.07 22.06
N ASP A 115 20.57 16.90 22.10
CA ASP A 115 20.44 16.00 20.96
C ASP A 115 19.06 16.15 20.27
N THR A 116 18.28 17.17 20.63
CA THR A 116 16.91 17.37 20.16
C THR A 116 16.82 18.19 18.87
N TRP A 117 16.00 17.71 17.96
CA TRP A 117 15.68 18.30 16.67
C TRP A 117 14.18 18.51 16.57
N SER A 118 13.76 19.43 15.69
CA SER A 118 12.35 19.67 15.43
C SER A 118 12.06 19.87 13.95
N VAL A 119 10.84 19.58 13.54
CA VAL A 119 10.33 19.88 12.20
C VAL A 119 8.88 20.31 12.30
N THR A 120 8.48 21.24 11.44
CA THR A 120 7.09 21.67 11.35
C THR A 120 6.41 21.11 10.12
N LEU A 121 5.27 20.42 10.31
CA LEU A 121 4.50 19.80 9.23
C LEU A 121 3.11 20.42 9.10
N SER A 122 2.65 20.62 7.86
CA SER A 122 1.32 21.14 7.55
C SER A 122 0.26 20.10 7.84
N ASN A 123 -0.78 20.48 8.57
CA ASN A 123 -1.88 19.58 8.86
C ASN A 123 -2.61 19.15 7.59
N LYS A 124 -2.93 20.15 6.78
CA LYS A 124 -3.75 20.00 5.59
C LYS A 124 -2.98 19.27 4.50
N ASP A 125 -1.73 19.68 4.28
CA ASP A 125 -0.98 19.23 3.11
C ASP A 125 -0.23 17.91 3.36
N PHE A 126 0.17 17.64 4.61
CA PHE A 126 0.91 16.43 4.95
C PHE A 126 -0.01 15.31 5.48
N PHE A 127 -0.92 15.63 6.42
CA PHE A 127 -1.77 14.63 7.07
C PHE A 127 -3.18 14.53 6.47
N GLY A 128 -3.62 15.55 5.73
CA GLY A 128 -4.95 15.58 5.14
C GLY A 128 -6.05 15.50 6.20
N THR A 129 -6.90 14.47 6.11
CA THR A 129 -8.05 14.30 7.01
C THR A 129 -7.74 13.50 8.28
N PHE A 130 -6.57 12.87 8.37
CA PHE A 130 -6.20 12.04 9.51
C PHE A 130 -4.78 12.34 9.96
N ASN A 131 -4.66 12.96 11.13
CA ASN A 131 -3.37 13.24 11.75
C ASN A 131 -3.14 12.29 12.93
N PRO A 132 -2.18 11.34 12.82
CA PRO A 132 -1.95 10.36 13.86
C PRO A 132 -1.34 10.97 15.13
N PHE A 133 -0.69 12.13 15.03
CA PHE A 133 -0.11 12.89 16.15
C PHE A 133 -1.14 13.72 16.92
N ASN A 134 -2.39 13.80 16.44
CA ASN A 134 -3.53 14.39 17.15
C ASN A 134 -4.60 13.35 17.54
N ASN A 135 -4.43 12.11 17.10
CA ASN A 135 -5.38 11.04 17.35
C ASN A 135 -4.95 10.26 18.59
N VAL A 136 -5.64 10.52 19.70
CA VAL A 136 -5.36 9.91 21.02
C VAL A 136 -5.79 8.44 21.03
N ILE A 137 -4.94 7.58 21.60
CA ILE A 137 -5.26 6.18 21.87
C ILE A 137 -6.33 6.12 22.96
N MET A 138 -7.46 5.52 22.62
CA MET A 138 -8.59 5.32 23.52
C MET A 138 -9.35 4.06 23.09
N GLY A 139 -10.16 3.52 23.99
CA GLY A 139 -11.00 2.35 23.71
C GLY A 139 -11.36 1.59 24.97
N ASP A 140 -12.25 0.62 24.81
CA ASP A 140 -12.65 -0.27 25.90
C ASP A 140 -11.42 -1.02 26.44
N TRP A 141 -11.35 -1.14 27.77
CA TRP A 141 -10.24 -1.73 28.52
C TRP A 141 -8.87 -1.05 28.39
N PHE A 142 -8.74 0.04 27.63
CA PHE A 142 -7.52 0.83 27.62
C PHE A 142 -7.37 1.63 28.91
N LYS A 143 -6.28 1.39 29.64
CA LYS A 143 -5.92 2.15 30.85
C LYS A 143 -4.68 2.98 30.55
N SER A 144 -4.88 4.28 30.37
CA SER A 144 -3.78 5.19 30.01
C SER A 144 -2.81 5.48 31.16
N ASN A 145 -3.19 5.11 32.40
CA ASN A 145 -2.41 5.35 33.63
C ASN A 145 -1.93 6.80 33.76
N GLY A 146 -2.79 7.77 33.41
CA GLY A 146 -2.50 9.20 33.52
C GLY A 146 -1.66 9.77 32.37
N ARG A 147 -1.39 9.01 31.31
CA ARG A 147 -0.71 9.49 30.10
C ARG A 147 -1.72 9.78 28.99
N THR A 148 -1.43 10.77 28.16
CA THR A 148 -2.02 10.89 26.83
C THR A 148 -1.05 10.28 25.84
N LEU A 149 -1.52 9.34 25.04
CA LEU A 149 -0.73 8.67 24.01
C LEU A 149 -1.43 8.83 22.67
N HIS A 150 -0.68 8.96 21.58
CA HIS A 150 -1.21 9.16 20.24
C HIS A 150 -0.89 7.97 19.34
N THR A 151 -1.63 7.83 18.26
CA THR A 151 -1.39 6.80 17.24
C THR A 151 -0.20 7.10 16.32
N GLY A 152 0.41 8.28 16.48
CA GLY A 152 1.63 8.70 15.78
C GLY A 152 2.84 7.88 16.18
N ALA A 153 3.81 7.80 15.29
CA ALA A 153 5.10 7.19 15.56
C ALA A 153 6.18 7.93 14.77
N VAL A 154 7.35 8.06 15.40
CA VAL A 154 8.57 8.53 14.75
C VAL A 154 9.53 7.35 14.67
N TYR A 155 10.23 7.24 13.54
CA TYR A 155 11.25 6.21 13.32
C TYR A 155 12.57 6.88 12.99
N LEU A 156 13.64 6.43 13.64
CA LEU A 156 15.02 6.78 13.31
C LEU A 156 15.76 5.52 12.86
N ASN A 157 16.27 5.51 11.64
CA ASN A 157 16.97 4.36 11.04
C ASN A 157 16.18 3.03 11.15
N GLY A 158 14.85 3.12 11.06
CA GLY A 158 13.95 1.97 11.17
C GLY A 158 13.53 1.59 12.60
N HIS A 159 14.11 2.22 13.62
CA HIS A 159 13.73 2.01 15.03
C HIS A 159 12.67 3.03 15.45
N TRP A 160 11.55 2.54 15.97
CA TRP A 160 10.51 3.39 16.53
C TRP A 160 10.97 4.08 17.82
N LEU A 161 10.53 5.32 18.03
CA LEU A 161 10.81 6.12 19.21
C LEU A 161 9.64 6.04 20.21
N VAL A 162 9.95 6.20 21.50
CA VAL A 162 8.93 6.24 22.56
C VAL A 162 8.32 7.64 22.66
N GLU A 163 7.00 7.72 22.79
CA GLU A 163 6.33 9.01 23.02
C GLU A 163 6.64 9.55 24.43
N GLY A 164 7.27 10.71 24.48
CA GLY A 164 7.59 11.45 25.69
C GLY A 164 6.33 12.04 26.34
N VAL A 165 6.33 12.12 27.67
CA VAL A 165 5.17 12.62 28.43
C VAL A 165 4.97 14.14 28.32
N SER A 166 5.99 14.87 27.89
CA SER A 166 5.95 16.32 27.68
C SER A 166 7.07 16.79 26.76
N LYS A 167 6.89 17.97 26.15
CA LYS A 167 7.96 18.67 25.41
C LYS A 167 9.23 18.85 26.24
N SER A 168 9.10 19.21 27.52
CA SER A 168 10.24 19.41 28.42
C SER A 168 11.05 18.12 28.63
N THR A 169 10.39 16.96 28.64
CA THR A 169 11.07 15.65 28.73
C THR A 169 11.88 15.38 27.47
N VAL A 170 11.35 15.72 26.30
CA VAL A 170 12.04 15.53 25.00
C VAL A 170 13.20 16.53 24.81
N LEU A 171 13.07 17.75 25.32
CA LEU A 171 14.13 18.78 25.26
C LEU A 171 15.29 18.55 26.24
N SER A 172 15.12 17.66 27.22
CA SER A 172 16.20 17.29 28.14
C SER A 172 17.24 16.42 27.43
N ALA A 173 18.48 16.40 27.95
CA ALA A 173 19.55 15.56 27.38
C ALA A 173 19.07 14.11 27.22
N ALA A 174 19.38 13.49 26.08
CA ALA A 174 18.87 12.17 25.77
C ALA A 174 19.43 11.12 26.75
N GLY A 175 18.53 10.26 27.25
CA GLY A 175 18.93 9.01 27.89
C GLY A 175 19.25 7.94 26.84
N ASN A 176 19.30 6.68 27.27
CA ASN A 176 19.50 5.54 26.35
C ASN A 176 18.31 5.31 25.40
N ASP A 177 17.12 5.80 25.78
CA ASP A 177 15.88 5.61 25.03
C ASP A 177 15.47 6.94 24.37
N PRO A 178 15.61 7.08 23.04
CA PRO A 178 15.22 8.30 22.34
C PRO A 178 13.70 8.49 22.36
N LEU A 179 13.29 9.73 22.59
CA LEU A 179 11.90 10.12 22.75
C LEU A 179 11.44 11.02 21.61
N TRP A 180 10.15 11.00 21.31
CA TRP A 180 9.50 11.98 20.45
C TRP A 180 8.32 12.64 21.17
N PHE A 181 7.99 13.87 20.76
CA PHE A 181 6.80 14.58 21.23
C PHE A 181 6.27 15.47 20.10
N ALA A 182 4.94 15.58 19.97
CA ALA A 182 4.30 16.43 18.98
C ALA A 182 3.32 17.41 19.65
N GLU A 183 3.31 18.65 19.16
CA GLU A 183 2.29 19.65 19.50
C GLU A 183 1.43 19.96 18.28
N VAL A 184 0.14 20.16 18.55
CA VAL A 184 -0.90 20.36 17.56
C VAL A 184 -1.50 21.75 17.76
N GLU A 185 -0.96 22.75 17.08
CA GLU A 185 -1.44 24.14 17.16
C GLU A 185 -2.08 24.57 15.82
N GLY A 186 -2.90 25.63 15.86
CA GLY A 186 -3.76 26.06 14.75
C GLY A 186 -3.12 26.05 13.35
N GLY A 187 -3.34 24.96 12.60
CA GLY A 187 -2.95 24.80 11.20
C GLY A 187 -1.57 24.19 10.92
N GLY A 188 -0.70 24.00 11.93
CA GLY A 188 0.66 23.46 11.76
C GLY A 188 1.24 22.86 13.06
N TYR A 189 2.19 21.92 12.93
CA TYR A 189 2.63 21.04 14.03
C TYR A 189 4.10 21.19 14.26
N LEU A 190 4.55 21.23 15.51
CA LEU A 190 5.96 21.10 15.87
C LEU A 190 6.22 19.66 16.33
N LEU A 191 6.92 18.87 15.53
CA LEU A 191 7.40 17.53 15.90
C LEU A 191 8.80 17.68 16.49
N ASN A 192 8.99 17.34 17.76
CA ASN A 192 10.29 17.31 18.43
C ASN A 192 10.78 15.87 18.53
N VAL A 193 12.01 15.61 18.07
CA VAL A 193 12.68 14.32 18.12
C VAL A 193 13.97 14.49 18.90
N ASN A 194 14.14 13.71 19.96
CA ASN A 194 15.41 13.62 20.66
C ASN A 194 16.29 12.57 19.97
N TRP A 195 17.42 13.02 19.41
CA TRP A 195 18.65 12.31 19.04
C TRP A 195 19.02 12.23 17.55
N PHE A 196 20.24 12.69 17.22
CA PHE A 196 21.05 12.25 16.08
C PHE A 196 22.53 12.17 16.54
N GLN A 197 23.10 10.96 16.57
CA GLN A 197 24.55 10.79 16.56
C GLN A 197 24.97 10.34 15.16
N LEU A 198 25.62 11.24 14.42
CA LEU A 198 26.31 10.91 13.17
C LEU A 198 27.63 10.24 13.55
N TYR A 199 27.87 9.03 13.05
CA TYR A 199 29.22 8.48 12.94
C TYR A 199 29.83 8.95 11.61
#